data_AF-A0A532BXB7-F1
#
_entry.id   AF-A0A532BXB7-F1
#
_cell.length_a   1.000
_cell.length_b   1.000
_cell.length_c   1.000
_cell.angle_alpha   90.00
_cell.angle_beta   90.00
_cell.angle_gamma   90.00
#
_symmetry.space_group_name_H-M   'P 1'
#
loop_
_entity.id
_entity.type
_entity.pdbx_description
1 polymer ?
#
loop_
_entity_poly.entity_id
_entity_poly.type
_entity_poly.pdbx_seq_one_letter_code
_entity_poly.pdbx_strand_id
1 'polypeptide(L)'
;MRHLRFIIVSMIFTGLVLGLVPKGWAVEEGQLLKKDGRWEYMASEDPGLKYLLLKNIISQDEYDKGLRVLETKERVSKPNFTIDVNNGLNIRVGSKFLLKMRLLTQVRYTYSTYNEAWGTVGDSRNPEILGGQVEFRGIRNQSDSSTFTIPQAQLQFMGHAFDPDLRYNFSIQLNQNAFNQEGGSGRASLVDAYIGSWHVPFATIQVGQQKVWFNRALISSTATSSFADNLLVQRTFAANLINSRDIGIVVLSDEEKYKFNYAFGIWGGVGPNLTNEGTSVSQALPNNASLPTSQQRTFNYDTRFRNGEMMYTARLLYKFSGNPGYGQGDILNSRVPQVAIGAGYAYNPAQNYLSSIRSDIVSRTYRQGITGSNNGRLLGGGIYDFQTYEVDLIAKYQGWSLQSEGYYRHQRVRNTDDGSIPFTPATAVVLGPPVDLGQAWGWYVQVGKYIIPRKLELAVRYGVLDPSTKQKDDLTKEFGAALSYSFDGTYNNRLIVDYSHLTLGSGGRAPDRFPFESLPGFGQDLIENRINVQYQFYF
;
A
#
# COMPACT_ATOMS: atom_id res chain seq x y z
N MET A 1 -42.92 -8.39 -6.63
CA MET A 1 -43.97 -7.62 -5.91
C MET A 1 -43.60 -7.51 -4.43
N ARG A 2 -44.18 -6.54 -3.71
CA ARG A 2 -43.93 -6.18 -2.29
C ARG A 2 -42.63 -5.43 -1.98
N HIS A 3 -42.76 -4.12 -2.12
CA HIS A 3 -42.16 -3.04 -1.35
C HIS A 3 -41.41 -3.40 -0.06
N LEU A 4 -40.26 -2.75 0.14
CA LEU A 4 -39.88 -2.22 1.45
C LEU A 4 -39.60 -0.71 1.31
N ARG A 5 -40.15 0.09 2.22
CA ARG A 5 -39.91 1.54 2.31
C ARG A 5 -38.84 1.78 3.37
N PHE A 6 -37.91 2.71 3.11
CA PHE A 6 -37.27 3.48 4.18
C PHE A 6 -37.10 4.94 3.73
N ILE A 7 -37.09 5.86 4.70
CA ILE A 7 -37.38 7.30 4.58
C ILE A 7 -36.40 8.07 5.48
N ILE A 8 -36.13 9.35 5.16
CA ILE A 8 -35.29 10.34 5.92
C ILE A 8 -33.77 10.00 5.84
N VAL A 9 -32.87 10.94 5.52
CA VAL A 9 -32.71 12.33 6.01
C VAL A 9 -32.76 13.40 4.91
N SER A 10 -33.29 14.57 5.27
CA SER A 10 -33.32 15.83 4.51
C SER A 10 -32.61 16.95 5.30
N MET A 11 -32.47 18.14 4.70
CA MET A 11 -31.66 19.31 5.13
C MET A 11 -30.14 19.18 4.82
N ILE A 12 -29.42 20.21 4.34
CA ILE A 12 -29.72 21.64 4.17
C ILE A 12 -29.33 22.09 2.74
N PHE A 13 -30.16 22.93 2.10
CA PHE A 13 -29.81 23.64 0.87
C PHE A 13 -30.37 25.08 0.92
N THR A 14 -29.53 26.07 1.19
CA THR A 14 -29.88 27.50 1.11
C THR A 14 -28.62 28.36 1.01
N GLY A 15 -28.62 29.38 0.13
CA GLY A 15 -27.62 30.46 0.12
C GLY A 15 -26.68 30.50 -1.10
N LEU A 16 -27.13 31.17 -2.17
CA LEU A 16 -26.32 31.64 -3.30
C LEU A 16 -26.84 33.06 -3.65
N VAL A 17 -26.08 33.88 -4.41
CA VAL A 17 -26.34 35.31 -4.78
C VAL A 17 -25.79 36.29 -3.71
N LEU A 18 -24.96 37.32 -3.96
CA LEU A 18 -24.26 37.88 -5.16
C LEU A 18 -23.02 38.71 -4.71
N GLY A 19 -22.12 39.11 -5.64
CA GLY A 19 -21.13 40.21 -5.41
C GLY A 19 -19.81 40.08 -6.19
N LEU A 20 -19.33 41.15 -6.85
CA LEU A 20 -18.20 41.17 -7.80
C LEU A 20 -17.19 42.32 -7.54
N VAL A 21 -15.87 42.02 -7.66
CA VAL A 21 -14.74 42.93 -8.05
C VAL A 21 -14.29 44.00 -6.99
N PRO A 22 -13.01 44.52 -6.93
CA PRO A 22 -11.70 44.14 -7.55
C PRO A 22 -10.56 43.80 -6.53
N LYS A 23 -9.30 43.66 -7.00
CA LYS A 23 -8.06 43.40 -6.24
C LYS A 23 -7.42 44.66 -5.61
N GLY A 24 -6.71 44.52 -4.48
CA GLY A 24 -5.85 45.56 -3.88
C GLY A 24 -4.96 45.11 -2.70
N TRP A 25 -3.82 44.49 -3.01
CA TRP A 25 -2.54 44.32 -2.26
C TRP A 25 -2.44 44.61 -0.73
N ALA A 26 -2.26 43.53 0.04
CA ALA A 26 -1.21 43.24 1.08
C ALA A 26 -1.03 44.03 2.42
N VAL A 27 -0.74 43.21 3.47
CA VAL A 27 -0.16 43.45 4.84
C VAL A 27 -1.08 44.14 5.89
N GLU A 28 -1.12 43.87 7.21
CA GLU A 28 -0.50 42.85 8.12
C GLU A 28 -1.53 42.32 9.19
N GLU A 29 -1.08 41.57 10.23
CA GLU A 29 -1.80 40.64 11.16
C GLU A 29 -2.78 41.21 12.23
N GLY A 30 -3.76 40.39 12.68
CA GLY A 30 -4.83 40.74 13.64
C GLY A 30 -5.73 39.54 14.02
N GLN A 31 -6.43 39.59 15.16
CA GLN A 31 -7.22 38.46 15.70
C GLN A 31 -8.69 38.43 15.24
N LEU A 32 -9.25 37.22 15.15
CA LEU A 32 -10.54 36.92 14.53
C LEU A 32 -11.66 36.72 15.57
N LEU A 33 -12.73 37.53 15.49
CA LEU A 33 -13.99 37.30 16.20
C LEU A 33 -15.15 37.19 15.19
N LYS A 34 -16.11 36.32 15.49
CA LYS A 34 -17.20 35.94 14.58
C LYS A 34 -18.47 36.73 14.87
N LYS A 35 -18.92 37.54 13.91
CA LYS A 35 -20.22 38.24 13.98
C LYS A 35 -20.95 38.15 12.64
N ASP A 36 -22.26 37.92 12.67
CA ASP A 36 -23.15 37.90 11.49
C ASP A 36 -22.65 37.07 10.29
N GLY A 37 -22.03 35.92 10.59
CA GLY A 37 -21.63 34.92 9.60
C GLY A 37 -20.40 35.26 8.76
N ARG A 38 -19.81 36.45 8.94
CA ARG A 38 -18.51 36.82 8.35
C ARG A 38 -17.46 37.01 9.44
N TRP A 39 -16.21 36.84 9.06
CA TRP A 39 -15.08 37.15 9.91
C TRP A 39 -14.66 38.59 9.61
N GLU A 40 -14.82 39.48 10.59
CA GLU A 40 -14.30 40.85 10.51
C GLU A 40 -12.99 40.97 11.28
N TYR A 41 -12.21 41.98 10.90
CA TYR A 41 -10.82 42.16 11.30
C TYR A 41 -10.63 43.58 11.84
N MET A 42 -10.11 43.69 13.06
CA MET A 42 -9.73 44.98 13.67
C MET A 42 -8.23 44.98 13.96
N ALA A 43 -7.59 46.12 13.70
CA ALA A 43 -6.14 46.26 13.73
C ALA A 43 -5.62 46.91 15.03
N SER A 44 -4.67 46.22 15.67
CA SER A 44 -3.36 46.74 16.10
C SER A 44 -3.22 48.03 16.93
N GLU A 45 -4.19 48.42 17.76
CA GLU A 45 -3.95 49.41 18.83
C GLU A 45 -4.48 48.90 20.17
N ASP A 46 -3.66 48.97 21.23
CA ASP A 46 -4.11 48.63 22.58
C ASP A 46 -5.21 49.61 23.02
N PRO A 47 -6.44 49.13 23.30
CA PRO A 47 -7.56 50.03 23.61
C PRO A 47 -7.33 50.83 24.89
N GLY A 48 -6.53 50.31 25.83
CA GLY A 48 -6.17 51.00 27.06
C GLY A 48 -5.20 52.15 26.82
N LEU A 49 -4.11 51.91 26.08
CA LEU A 49 -3.12 52.93 25.72
C LEU A 49 -3.79 54.08 24.92
N LYS A 50 -4.65 53.73 23.96
CA LYS A 50 -5.41 54.70 23.16
C LYS A 50 -6.43 55.47 24.02
N TYR A 51 -7.10 54.81 24.96
CA TYR A 51 -8.02 55.46 25.89
C TYR A 51 -7.29 56.43 26.85
N LEU A 52 -6.09 56.07 27.33
CA LEU A 52 -5.27 56.94 28.17
C LEU A 52 -4.81 58.20 27.42
N LEU A 53 -4.41 58.06 26.14
CA LEU A 53 -4.10 59.19 25.26
C LEU A 53 -5.33 60.07 25.01
N LEU A 54 -6.47 59.49 24.66
CA LEU A 54 -7.75 60.21 24.46
C LEU A 54 -8.29 60.89 25.72
N LYS A 55 -7.84 60.47 26.92
CA LYS A 55 -8.14 61.11 28.20
C LYS A 55 -7.11 62.17 28.61
N ASN A 56 -6.08 62.44 27.80
CA ASN A 56 -4.92 63.27 28.14
C ASN A 56 -4.22 62.84 29.45
N ILE A 57 -4.26 61.53 29.77
CA ILE A 57 -3.59 60.96 30.95
C ILE A 57 -2.12 60.66 30.63
N ILE A 58 -1.82 60.36 29.36
CA ILE A 58 -0.46 60.21 28.83
C ILE A 58 -0.26 61.16 27.65
N SER A 59 0.98 61.59 27.42
CA SER A 59 1.37 62.36 26.24
C SER A 59 1.55 61.47 24.99
N GLN A 60 1.60 62.09 23.81
CA GLN A 60 1.86 61.37 22.56
C GLN A 60 3.22 60.64 22.58
N ASP A 61 4.26 61.24 23.16
CA ASP A 61 5.59 60.62 23.26
C ASP A 61 5.60 59.41 24.22
N GLU A 62 4.75 59.41 25.25
CA GLU A 62 4.53 58.25 26.13
C GLU A 62 3.68 57.16 25.46
N TYR A 63 2.69 57.53 24.63
CA TYR A 63 1.94 56.60 23.79
C TYR A 63 2.89 55.90 22.79
N ASP A 64 3.71 56.66 22.07
CA ASP A 64 4.66 56.13 21.08
C ASP A 64 5.73 55.24 21.74
N LYS A 65 6.19 55.59 22.96
CA LYS A 65 7.06 54.72 23.77
C LYS A 65 6.36 53.44 24.22
N GLY A 66 5.11 53.54 24.67
CA GLY A 66 4.30 52.39 25.05
C GLY A 66 4.08 51.43 23.88
N LEU A 67 3.79 51.97 22.69
CA LEU A 67 3.65 51.21 21.45
C LEU A 67 4.95 50.47 21.11
N ARG A 68 6.11 51.14 21.14
CA ARG A 68 7.42 50.48 20.92
C ARG A 68 7.74 49.39 21.93
N VAL A 69 7.33 49.53 23.19
CA VAL A 69 7.50 48.49 24.23
C VAL A 69 6.59 47.30 23.94
N LEU A 70 5.34 47.54 23.51
CA LEU A 70 4.42 46.48 23.07
C LEU A 70 4.95 45.77 21.82
N GLU A 71 5.35 46.49 20.77
CA GLU A 71 5.99 45.94 19.57
C GLU A 71 7.22 45.09 19.94
N THR A 72 8.09 45.58 20.83
CA THR A 72 9.28 44.84 21.27
C THR A 72 8.88 43.56 22.01
N LYS A 73 7.86 43.62 22.87
CA LYS A 73 7.34 42.47 23.62
C LYS A 73 6.66 41.46 22.70
N GLU A 74 5.90 41.91 21.70
CA GLU A 74 5.31 41.06 20.66
C GLU A 74 6.38 40.42 19.77
N ARG A 75 7.44 41.15 19.42
CA ARG A 75 8.57 40.61 18.64
C ARG A 75 9.35 39.53 19.41
N VAL A 76 9.45 39.67 20.73
CA VAL A 76 9.98 38.63 21.64
C VAL A 76 8.97 37.49 21.86
N SER A 77 7.67 37.75 21.73
CA SER A 77 6.59 36.79 21.93
C SER A 77 6.11 36.08 20.66
N LYS A 78 6.54 36.48 19.46
CA LYS A 78 6.26 35.73 18.23
C LYS A 78 6.95 34.37 18.37
N PRO A 79 6.21 33.25 18.37
CA PRO A 79 6.82 31.93 18.48
C PRO A 79 7.80 31.73 17.32
N ASN A 80 8.98 31.16 17.59
CA ASN A 80 9.98 30.82 16.57
C ASN A 80 9.54 29.68 15.62
N PHE A 81 8.25 29.36 15.60
CA PHE A 81 7.63 28.31 14.81
C PHE A 81 6.42 28.81 14.03
N THR A 82 6.18 28.23 12.86
CA THR A 82 4.96 28.45 12.07
C THR A 82 4.16 27.16 11.99
N ILE A 83 2.84 27.24 12.18
CA ILE A 83 1.93 26.12 11.95
C ILE A 83 1.04 26.46 10.75
N ASP A 84 1.01 25.58 9.75
CA ASP A 84 0.18 25.75 8.56
C ASP A 84 -0.60 24.46 8.22
N VAL A 85 -1.80 24.60 7.65
CA VAL A 85 -2.66 23.48 7.25
C VAL A 85 -2.74 23.45 5.73
N ASN A 86 -1.81 22.73 5.10
CA ASN A 86 -1.70 22.61 3.66
C ASN A 86 -1.31 21.18 3.25
N ASN A 87 -2.32 20.41 2.82
CA ASN A 87 -2.24 18.98 2.53
C ASN A 87 -1.54 18.22 3.68
N GLY A 88 -2.04 18.43 4.90
CA GLY A 88 -1.48 17.97 6.17
C GLY A 88 -1.29 19.12 7.17
N LEU A 89 -1.01 18.78 8.42
CA LEU A 89 -0.58 19.72 9.46
C LEU A 89 0.95 19.87 9.38
N ASN A 90 1.43 21.07 9.11
CA ASN A 90 2.85 21.39 8.99
C ASN A 90 3.28 22.25 10.18
N ILE A 91 4.37 21.89 10.85
CA ILE A 91 5.01 22.63 11.94
C ILE A 91 6.47 22.87 11.54
N ARG A 92 6.90 24.12 11.48
CA ARG A 92 8.27 24.51 11.08
C ARG A 92 8.93 25.30 12.20
N VAL A 93 10.23 25.10 12.44
CA VAL A 93 11.03 25.93 13.37
C VAL A 93 12.24 26.47 12.60
N GLY A 94 12.17 27.72 12.17
CA GLY A 94 13.09 28.31 11.19
C GLY A 94 13.23 27.46 9.92
N SER A 95 14.45 27.39 9.37
CA SER A 95 14.77 26.49 8.24
C SER A 95 15.17 25.07 8.67
N LYS A 96 15.60 24.89 9.92
CA LYS A 96 16.26 23.67 10.41
C LYS A 96 15.31 22.54 10.82
N PHE A 97 14.02 22.81 10.98
CA PHE A 97 13.05 21.80 11.36
C PHE A 97 11.75 21.94 10.58
N LEU A 98 11.27 20.82 10.06
CA LEU A 98 9.92 20.63 9.55
C LEU A 98 9.39 19.30 10.11
N LEU A 99 8.18 19.33 10.64
CA LEU A 99 7.33 18.17 10.83
C LEU A 99 6.05 18.37 10.03
N LYS A 100 5.76 17.45 9.12
CA LYS A 100 4.52 17.37 8.37
C LYS A 100 3.78 16.09 8.75
N MET A 101 2.57 16.25 9.26
CA MET A 101 1.67 15.17 9.64
C MET A 101 0.55 15.03 8.61
N ARG A 102 0.25 13.79 8.21
CA ARG A 102 -0.77 13.45 7.22
C ARG A 102 -1.61 12.27 7.65
N LEU A 103 -2.90 12.28 7.30
CA LEU A 103 -3.85 11.23 7.65
C LEU A 103 -4.58 10.73 6.40
N LEU A 104 -4.51 9.42 6.13
CA LEU A 104 -5.35 8.73 5.15
C LEU A 104 -6.32 7.82 5.89
N THR A 105 -7.61 7.95 5.64
CA THR A 105 -8.65 7.05 6.14
C THR A 105 -9.55 6.62 4.99
N GLN A 106 -9.68 5.32 4.79
CA GLN A 106 -10.61 4.70 3.84
C GLN A 106 -11.67 3.92 4.60
N VAL A 107 -12.95 4.17 4.30
CA VAL A 107 -14.09 3.41 4.82
C VAL A 107 -14.80 2.79 3.63
N ARG A 108 -15.04 1.48 3.67
CA ARG A 108 -15.53 0.71 2.52
C ARG A 108 -16.71 -0.18 2.90
N TYR A 109 -17.74 -0.15 2.07
CA TYR A 109 -18.71 -1.25 1.94
C TYR A 109 -18.31 -2.14 0.76
N THR A 110 -18.33 -3.46 0.96
CA THR A 110 -18.06 -4.46 -0.07
C THR A 110 -19.16 -5.50 -0.08
N TYR A 111 -19.70 -5.79 -1.26
CA TYR A 111 -20.58 -6.93 -1.53
C TYR A 111 -19.93 -7.82 -2.57
N SER A 112 -19.74 -9.11 -2.26
CA SER A 112 -19.18 -10.11 -3.16
C SER A 112 -20.13 -11.29 -3.34
N THR A 113 -20.29 -11.73 -4.59
CA THR A 113 -21.02 -12.96 -4.95
C THR A 113 -20.08 -14.00 -5.56
N TYR A 114 -20.38 -15.27 -5.35
CA TYR A 114 -19.49 -16.39 -5.68
C TYR A 114 -20.23 -17.47 -6.47
N ASN A 115 -19.55 -18.14 -7.41
CA ASN A 115 -20.09 -19.33 -8.07
C ASN A 115 -19.96 -20.59 -7.20
N GLU A 116 -20.68 -21.65 -7.56
CA GLU A 116 -20.72 -22.93 -6.82
C GLU A 116 -19.34 -23.56 -6.58
N ALA A 117 -18.39 -23.36 -7.51
CA ALA A 117 -17.02 -23.87 -7.40
C ALA A 117 -16.26 -23.36 -6.15
N TRP A 118 -16.62 -22.17 -5.64
CA TRP A 118 -16.11 -21.67 -4.36
C TRP A 118 -16.60 -22.46 -3.14
N GLY A 119 -17.78 -23.09 -3.22
CA GLY A 119 -18.31 -23.94 -2.14
C GLY A 119 -17.77 -25.37 -2.19
N THR A 120 -17.55 -25.91 -3.39
CA THR A 120 -17.16 -27.31 -3.62
C THR A 120 -15.65 -27.54 -3.56
N VAL A 121 -14.86 -26.73 -4.28
CA VAL A 121 -13.39 -26.84 -4.33
C VAL A 121 -12.76 -25.78 -3.43
N GLY A 122 -13.05 -24.50 -3.72
CA GLY A 122 -12.38 -23.34 -3.14
C GLY A 122 -10.94 -23.13 -3.64
N ASP A 123 -10.26 -22.08 -3.14
CA ASP A 123 -8.84 -21.87 -3.43
C ASP A 123 -7.94 -22.63 -2.45
N SER A 124 -7.47 -23.80 -2.86
CA SER A 124 -6.48 -24.62 -2.15
C SER A 124 -5.03 -24.17 -2.34
N ARG A 125 -4.77 -23.25 -3.27
CA ARG A 125 -3.42 -22.78 -3.64
C ARG A 125 -3.06 -21.51 -2.88
N ASN A 126 -4.04 -20.69 -2.50
CA ASN A 126 -3.90 -19.62 -1.50
C ASN A 126 -4.74 -19.92 -0.23
N PRO A 127 -4.39 -20.98 0.52
CA PRO A 127 -5.16 -21.43 1.67
C PRO A 127 -5.03 -20.50 2.87
N GLU A 128 -6.05 -20.53 3.71
CA GLU A 128 -6.06 -20.03 5.08
C GLU A 128 -4.93 -20.67 5.90
N ILE A 129 -4.28 -19.87 6.77
CA ILE A 129 -3.15 -20.28 7.63
C ILE A 129 -3.50 -19.93 9.08
N LEU A 130 -3.83 -20.96 9.86
CA LEU A 130 -4.35 -20.85 11.23
C LEU A 130 -3.29 -21.01 12.34
N GLY A 131 -3.74 -20.90 13.59
CA GLY A 131 -2.95 -21.11 14.80
C GLY A 131 -3.09 -22.51 15.38
N GLY A 132 -1.96 -23.09 15.79
CA GLY A 132 -1.87 -24.50 16.22
C GLY A 132 -1.22 -25.38 15.15
N GLN A 133 -1.26 -26.70 15.36
CA GLN A 133 -0.69 -27.69 14.44
C GLN A 133 -1.27 -27.56 13.02
N VAL A 134 -0.46 -27.90 12.02
CA VAL A 134 -0.45 -27.23 10.70
C VAL A 134 -1.61 -27.62 9.77
N GLU A 135 -2.80 -27.10 10.04
CA GLU A 135 -3.93 -27.14 9.12
C GLU A 135 -3.90 -25.96 8.14
N PHE A 136 -3.55 -26.24 6.87
CA PHE A 136 -3.92 -25.36 5.76
C PHE A 136 -5.34 -25.69 5.32
N ARG A 137 -6.19 -24.67 5.18
CA ARG A 137 -7.56 -24.85 4.71
C ARG A 137 -7.77 -24.11 3.39
N GLY A 138 -8.21 -24.81 2.35
CA GLY A 138 -8.59 -24.16 1.10
C GLY A 138 -9.75 -23.20 1.35
N ILE A 139 -9.63 -21.95 0.88
CA ILE A 139 -10.61 -20.90 1.16
C ILE A 139 -11.87 -21.17 0.34
N ARG A 140 -13.01 -21.31 1.03
CA ARG A 140 -14.31 -21.60 0.42
C ARG A 140 -15.33 -20.53 0.79
N ASN A 141 -16.15 -20.15 -0.18
CA ASN A 141 -17.29 -19.26 0.03
C ASN A 141 -18.56 -20.05 -0.33
N GLN A 142 -19.43 -20.27 0.67
CA GLN A 142 -20.69 -21.02 0.51
C GLN A 142 -21.91 -20.11 0.27
N SER A 143 -21.73 -18.80 0.42
CA SER A 143 -22.76 -17.77 0.21
C SER A 143 -22.10 -16.47 -0.25
N ASP A 144 -22.91 -15.57 -0.79
CA ASP A 144 -22.56 -14.16 -0.94
C ASP A 144 -22.16 -13.54 0.41
N SER A 145 -21.43 -12.43 0.37
CA SER A 145 -20.97 -11.71 1.55
C SER A 145 -21.14 -10.20 1.43
N SER A 146 -21.54 -9.55 2.52
CA SER A 146 -21.61 -8.09 2.66
C SER A 146 -20.81 -7.67 3.88
N THR A 147 -19.88 -6.72 3.72
CA THR A 147 -19.00 -6.28 4.80
C THR A 147 -18.81 -4.76 4.81
N PHE A 148 -18.65 -4.20 6.00
CA PHE A 148 -18.11 -2.86 6.22
C PHE A 148 -16.71 -3.00 6.80
N THR A 149 -15.75 -2.27 6.24
CA THR A 149 -14.34 -2.32 6.66
C THR A 149 -13.70 -0.94 6.66
N ILE A 150 -12.58 -0.85 7.37
CA ILE A 150 -11.58 0.23 7.25
C ILE A 150 -10.33 -0.42 6.63
N PRO A 151 -10.20 -0.49 5.29
CA PRO A 151 -9.08 -1.15 4.64
C PRO A 151 -7.73 -0.52 5.00
N GLN A 152 -7.70 0.81 5.16
CA GLN A 152 -6.51 1.57 5.49
C GLN A 152 -6.88 2.80 6.32
N ALA A 153 -6.34 2.87 7.53
CA ALA A 153 -6.12 4.10 8.28
C ALA A 153 -4.60 4.26 8.47
N GLN A 154 -3.99 5.28 7.87
CA GLN A 154 -2.55 5.52 7.93
C GLN A 154 -2.27 6.94 8.43
N LEU A 155 -1.44 7.03 9.48
CA LEU A 155 -0.88 8.28 9.98
C LEU A 155 0.59 8.35 9.55
N GLN A 156 0.98 9.44 8.90
CA GLN A 156 2.31 9.66 8.34
C GLN A 156 2.92 10.95 8.90
N PHE A 157 4.19 10.85 9.29
CA PHE A 157 5.02 11.92 9.80
C PHE A 157 6.26 12.01 8.90
N MET A 158 6.47 13.14 8.24
CA MET A 158 7.60 13.35 7.35
C MET A 158 8.21 14.73 7.59
N GLY A 159 9.47 14.92 7.25
CA GLY A 159 10.10 16.23 7.36
C GLY A 159 11.61 16.13 7.48
N HIS A 160 12.20 17.06 8.19
CA HIS A 160 13.65 17.15 8.39
C HIS A 160 13.98 17.77 9.74
N ALA A 161 15.14 17.42 10.27
CA ALA A 161 15.66 17.96 11.53
C ALA A 161 17.14 18.29 11.37
N PHE A 162 17.54 19.45 11.90
CA PHE A 162 18.87 20.06 11.78
C PHE A 162 19.23 20.55 10.37
N ASP A 163 18.86 19.80 9.33
CA ASP A 163 19.31 19.96 7.95
C ASP A 163 18.18 19.61 6.94
N PRO A 164 17.79 20.53 6.03
CA PRO A 164 16.78 20.28 4.99
C PRO A 164 17.10 19.13 4.01
N ASP A 165 18.36 18.77 3.84
CA ASP A 165 18.78 17.68 2.94
C ASP A 165 18.89 16.34 3.67
N LEU A 166 18.68 16.30 4.99
CA LEU A 166 18.52 15.08 5.79
C LEU A 166 17.07 14.92 6.27
N ARG A 167 16.29 14.13 5.52
CA ARG A 167 14.84 13.99 5.70
C ARG A 167 14.47 12.66 6.33
N TYR A 168 13.38 12.63 7.09
CA TYR A 168 12.82 11.40 7.67
C TYR A 168 11.38 11.19 7.19
N ASN A 169 10.96 9.92 7.20
CA ASN A 169 9.57 9.53 7.00
C ASN A 169 9.25 8.34 7.91
N PHE A 170 8.18 8.49 8.69
CA PHE A 170 7.68 7.52 9.65
C PHE A 170 6.17 7.39 9.45
N SER A 171 5.65 6.17 9.28
CA SER A 171 4.23 5.93 9.03
C SER A 171 3.73 4.68 9.73
N ILE A 172 2.62 4.84 10.45
CA ILE A 172 1.87 3.73 11.07
C ILE A 172 0.59 3.51 10.27
N GLN A 173 0.29 2.26 9.93
CA GLN A 173 -0.94 1.86 9.26
C GLN A 173 -1.70 0.83 10.10
N LEU A 174 -2.99 1.09 10.30
CA LEU A 174 -3.99 0.15 10.79
C LEU A 174 -4.78 -0.35 9.57
N ASN A 175 -4.82 -1.65 9.35
CA ASN A 175 -5.54 -2.27 8.24
C ASN A 175 -6.44 -3.42 8.69
N GLN A 176 -7.66 -3.45 8.15
CA GLN A 176 -8.56 -4.59 8.30
C GLN A 176 -8.44 -5.49 7.07
N ASN A 177 -7.51 -6.46 7.13
CA ASN A 177 -7.36 -7.49 6.10
C ASN A 177 -8.12 -8.76 6.51
N ALA A 178 -9.00 -9.26 5.64
CA ALA A 178 -9.74 -10.51 5.86
C ALA A 178 -8.84 -11.76 6.03
N PHE A 179 -7.60 -11.71 5.52
CA PHE A 179 -6.60 -12.77 5.66
C PHE A 179 -5.90 -12.81 7.04
N ASN A 180 -6.04 -11.78 7.88
CA ASN A 180 -5.39 -11.74 9.19
C ASN A 180 -6.34 -12.25 10.28
N GLN A 181 -6.19 -13.53 10.62
CA GLN A 181 -7.08 -14.25 11.53
C GLN A 181 -6.55 -14.38 12.96
N GLU A 182 -5.49 -13.65 13.32
CA GLU A 182 -4.92 -13.67 14.67
C GLU A 182 -5.72 -12.81 15.68
N GLY A 183 -7.04 -13.03 15.76
CA GLY A 183 -7.90 -12.46 16.81
C GLY A 183 -8.01 -10.93 16.83
N GLY A 184 -7.61 -10.22 15.77
CA GLY A 184 -7.72 -8.77 15.70
C GLY A 184 -7.45 -8.19 14.31
N SER A 185 -8.51 -7.71 13.66
CA SER A 185 -8.40 -6.85 12.48
C SER A 185 -8.11 -5.40 12.91
N GLY A 186 -7.39 -4.62 12.10
CA GLY A 186 -7.03 -3.24 12.43
C GLY A 186 -5.79 -3.09 13.34
N ARG A 187 -4.92 -4.11 13.42
CA ARG A 187 -3.63 -4.00 14.13
C ARG A 187 -2.80 -2.84 13.55
N ALA A 188 -2.18 -2.05 14.42
CA ALA A 188 -1.20 -1.05 14.02
C ALA A 188 0.10 -1.74 13.58
N SER A 189 0.61 -1.34 12.42
CA SER A 189 1.87 -1.81 11.84
C SER A 189 2.72 -0.62 11.40
N LEU A 190 4.04 -0.72 11.59
CA LEU A 190 4.98 0.24 11.01
C LEU A 190 5.07 -0.06 9.52
N VAL A 191 4.83 0.91 8.64
CA VAL A 191 4.89 0.70 7.19
C VAL A 191 6.04 1.45 6.54
N ASP A 192 6.30 2.69 6.91
CA ASP A 192 7.48 3.44 6.46
C ASP A 192 8.27 3.91 7.68
N ALA A 193 9.59 3.75 7.64
CA ALA A 193 10.54 4.17 8.67
C ALA A 193 11.94 4.28 8.04
N TYR A 194 12.22 5.42 7.41
CA TYR A 194 13.49 5.64 6.72
C TYR A 194 14.02 7.07 6.89
N ILE A 195 15.33 7.21 6.71
CA ILE A 195 16.05 8.47 6.59
C ILE A 195 16.57 8.57 5.15
N GLY A 196 16.44 9.74 4.54
CA GLY A 196 16.91 10.03 3.19
C GLY A 196 17.84 11.24 3.16
N SER A 197 18.91 11.18 2.36
CA SER A 197 19.89 12.25 2.18
C SER A 197 19.94 12.72 0.73
N TRP A 198 19.85 14.04 0.53
CA TRP A 198 19.86 14.73 -0.77
C TRP A 198 21.19 15.42 -1.11
N HIS A 199 22.20 15.29 -0.24
CA HIS A 199 23.51 15.94 -0.36
C HIS A 199 24.29 15.66 -1.66
N VAL A 200 23.99 14.56 -2.36
CA VAL A 200 24.66 14.23 -3.63
C VAL A 200 23.80 14.71 -4.81
N PRO A 201 24.24 15.69 -5.63
CA PRO A 201 23.37 16.39 -6.59
C PRO A 201 22.69 15.54 -7.67
N PHE A 202 23.15 14.30 -7.86
CA PHE A 202 22.62 13.32 -8.81
C PHE A 202 21.97 12.10 -8.12
N ALA A 203 22.09 11.94 -6.81
CA ALA A 203 21.68 10.73 -6.08
C ALA A 203 21.09 11.05 -4.70
N THR A 204 19.84 10.65 -4.48
CA THR A 204 19.24 10.56 -3.15
C THR A 204 19.51 9.16 -2.59
N ILE A 205 20.04 9.08 -1.38
CA ILE A 205 20.29 7.81 -0.68
C ILE A 205 19.25 7.69 0.44
N GLN A 206 18.48 6.61 0.47
CA GLN A 206 17.48 6.34 1.50
C GLN A 206 17.78 5.00 2.20
N VAL A 207 17.69 4.99 3.53
CA VAL A 207 18.00 3.85 4.40
C VAL A 207 16.87 3.62 5.38
N GLY A 208 16.33 2.40 5.42
CA GLY A 208 15.27 1.98 6.34
C GLY A 208 14.15 1.20 5.65
N GLN A 209 12.99 1.14 6.30
CA GLN A 209 11.79 0.49 5.76
C GLN A 209 10.99 1.44 4.88
N GLN A 210 10.70 1.03 3.64
CA GLN A 210 9.98 1.85 2.68
C GLN A 210 9.50 1.03 1.49
N LYS A 211 8.85 1.70 0.52
CA LYS A 211 8.49 1.11 -0.77
C LYS A 211 9.72 0.69 -1.58
N VAL A 212 9.62 -0.51 -2.17
CA VAL A 212 10.63 -1.04 -3.08
C VAL A 212 10.41 -0.41 -4.46
N TRP A 213 11.44 0.25 -4.98
CA TRP A 213 11.42 0.86 -6.30
C TRP A 213 11.61 -0.22 -7.39
N PHE A 214 10.56 -1.02 -7.61
CA PHE A 214 10.52 -2.06 -8.64
C PHE A 214 9.40 -1.83 -9.66
N ASN A 215 8.13 -1.97 -9.25
CA ASN A 215 6.99 -1.80 -10.16
C ASN A 215 6.07 -0.64 -9.81
N ARG A 216 5.60 0.06 -10.85
CA ARG A 216 4.93 1.36 -10.71
C ARG A 216 3.65 1.30 -9.87
N ALA A 217 2.83 0.26 -10.00
CA ALA A 217 1.57 0.09 -9.28
C ALA A 217 1.77 0.06 -7.75
N LEU A 218 2.84 -0.58 -7.27
CA LEU A 218 3.14 -0.69 -5.85
C LEU A 218 3.91 0.53 -5.32
N ILE A 219 4.68 1.22 -6.16
CA ILE A 219 5.27 2.53 -5.82
C ILE A 219 4.17 3.59 -5.63
N SER A 220 3.15 3.60 -6.49
CA SER A 220 2.06 4.59 -6.47
C SER A 220 1.28 4.67 -5.14
N SER A 221 0.78 5.85 -4.79
CA SER A 221 0.03 6.04 -3.54
C SER A 221 -1.41 5.54 -3.69
N THR A 222 -1.90 4.75 -2.74
CA THR A 222 -3.31 4.28 -2.70
C THR A 222 -4.30 5.44 -2.69
N ALA A 223 -3.95 6.57 -2.07
CA ALA A 223 -4.74 7.80 -2.10
C ALA A 223 -5.01 8.34 -3.53
N THR A 224 -4.13 8.00 -4.49
CA THR A 224 -4.16 8.45 -5.89
C THR A 224 -4.60 7.36 -6.88
N SER A 225 -5.08 6.22 -6.37
CA SER A 225 -5.66 5.13 -7.16
C SER A 225 -7.01 5.53 -7.78
N SER A 226 -7.34 5.01 -8.97
CA SER A 226 -8.67 5.17 -9.58
C SER A 226 -9.68 4.12 -9.09
N PHE A 227 -9.20 3.02 -8.49
CA PHE A 227 -9.96 1.88 -7.95
C PHE A 227 -9.74 1.72 -6.44
N ALA A 228 -10.62 1.04 -5.71
CA ALA A 228 -10.44 0.82 -4.28
C ALA A 228 -9.21 -0.05 -3.94
N ASP A 229 -8.91 -1.07 -4.75
CA ASP A 229 -7.77 -1.98 -4.60
C ASP A 229 -6.94 -2.11 -5.89
N ASN A 230 -5.69 -2.53 -5.77
CA ASN A 230 -4.88 -3.01 -6.90
C ASN A 230 -5.36 -4.39 -7.39
N LEU A 231 -5.17 -4.67 -8.68
CA LEU A 231 -5.35 -5.98 -9.30
C LEU A 231 -4.46 -7.05 -8.63
N LEU A 232 -4.90 -8.31 -8.69
CA LEU A 232 -4.15 -9.43 -8.11
C LEU A 232 -2.75 -9.59 -8.75
N VAL A 233 -2.64 -9.39 -10.07
CA VAL A 233 -1.36 -9.46 -10.81
C VAL A 233 -0.33 -8.43 -10.30
N GLN A 234 -0.75 -7.19 -10.01
CA GLN A 234 0.12 -6.12 -9.51
C GLN A 234 0.76 -6.45 -8.16
N ARG A 235 0.05 -7.24 -7.33
CA ARG A 235 0.51 -7.67 -6.00
C ARG A 235 1.33 -8.96 -6.05
N THR A 236 0.97 -9.88 -6.95
CA THR A 236 1.65 -11.18 -7.12
C THR A 236 3.12 -11.00 -7.52
N PHE A 237 3.41 -9.98 -8.33
CA PHE A 237 4.76 -9.62 -8.78
C PHE A 237 5.43 -8.51 -7.96
N ALA A 238 5.06 -8.33 -6.68
CA ALA A 238 5.89 -7.57 -5.74
C ALA A 238 7.32 -8.15 -5.72
N ALA A 239 8.34 -7.28 -5.64
CA ALA A 239 9.76 -7.70 -5.73
C ALA A 239 10.15 -8.80 -4.71
N ASN A 240 9.62 -8.68 -3.48
CA ASN A 240 9.79 -9.66 -2.40
C ASN A 240 8.62 -10.67 -2.28
N LEU A 241 7.72 -10.72 -3.26
CA LEU A 241 6.54 -11.58 -3.35
C LEU A 241 5.49 -11.39 -2.24
N ILE A 242 5.71 -10.49 -1.27
CA ILE A 242 4.92 -10.31 -0.05
C ILE A 242 4.24 -8.93 -0.01
N ASN A 243 4.98 -7.85 -0.25
CA ASN A 243 4.48 -6.48 -0.07
C ASN A 243 5.17 -5.49 -1.03
N SER A 244 4.52 -4.35 -1.27
CA SER A 244 5.12 -3.16 -1.87
C SER A 244 6.35 -2.59 -1.17
N ARG A 245 6.65 -3.04 0.05
CA ARG A 245 7.68 -2.49 0.94
C ARG A 245 8.67 -3.54 1.41
N ASP A 246 9.86 -3.10 1.78
CA ASP A 246 10.93 -3.91 2.39
C ASP A 246 11.86 -3.01 3.24
N ILE A 247 12.84 -3.61 3.91
CA ILE A 247 13.83 -2.90 4.74
C ILE A 247 15.18 -2.96 4.01
N GLY A 248 15.81 -1.80 3.77
CA GLY A 248 17.03 -1.78 2.97
C GLY A 248 17.63 -0.40 2.73
N ILE A 249 18.48 -0.34 1.70
CA ILE A 249 19.14 0.85 1.18
C ILE A 249 18.75 1.00 -0.29
N VAL A 250 18.41 2.22 -0.72
CA VAL A 250 18.18 2.54 -2.13
C VAL A 250 18.87 3.86 -2.51
N VAL A 251 19.44 3.87 -3.70
CA VAL A 251 20.02 5.04 -4.35
C VAL A 251 19.19 5.36 -5.58
N LEU A 252 18.61 6.55 -5.64
CA LEU A 252 17.72 6.99 -6.72
C LEU A 252 18.06 8.38 -7.23
N SER A 253 17.69 8.67 -8.48
CA SER A 253 17.77 10.03 -9.04
C SER A 253 16.57 10.89 -8.64
N ASP A 254 16.72 12.20 -8.79
CA ASP A 254 15.62 13.15 -8.60
C ASP A 254 14.64 13.14 -9.80
N GLU A 255 13.47 12.54 -9.58
CA GLU A 255 12.40 12.42 -10.56
C GLU A 255 11.72 13.74 -10.97
N GLU A 256 11.86 14.83 -10.22
CA GLU A 256 11.34 16.13 -10.63
C GLU A 256 12.33 16.85 -11.56
N LYS A 257 13.63 16.59 -11.38
CA LYS A 257 14.74 17.23 -12.10
C LYS A 257 15.13 16.55 -13.41
N TYR A 258 15.09 15.22 -13.48
CA TYR A 258 15.67 14.47 -14.61
C TYR A 258 14.62 13.74 -15.48
N LYS A 259 14.86 13.67 -16.80
CA LYS A 259 14.04 12.89 -17.75
C LYS A 259 14.30 11.39 -17.65
N PHE A 260 15.58 11.01 -17.63
CA PHE A 260 16.01 9.65 -17.32
C PHE A 260 16.21 9.54 -15.82
N ASN A 261 15.69 8.47 -15.23
CA ASN A 261 15.76 8.21 -13.80
C ASN A 261 16.13 6.77 -13.52
N TYR A 262 16.75 6.55 -12.37
CA TYR A 262 17.17 5.24 -11.90
C TYR A 262 16.86 5.09 -10.41
N ALA A 263 16.66 3.86 -9.98
CA ALA A 263 16.66 3.46 -8.58
C ALA A 263 17.34 2.09 -8.45
N PHE A 264 18.37 2.00 -7.59
CA PHE A 264 19.09 0.76 -7.30
C PHE A 264 19.00 0.48 -5.80
N GLY A 265 18.55 -0.71 -5.42
CA GLY A 265 18.26 -1.05 -4.03
C GLY A 265 18.79 -2.41 -3.59
N ILE A 266 19.14 -2.51 -2.31
CA ILE A 266 19.54 -3.72 -1.59
C ILE A 266 18.62 -3.83 -0.37
N TRP A 267 17.95 -4.97 -0.20
CA TRP A 267 16.85 -5.15 0.75
C TRP A 267 16.93 -6.50 1.46
N GLY A 268 16.22 -6.66 2.58
CA GLY A 268 16.09 -7.95 3.27
C GLY A 268 15.38 -9.01 2.41
N GLY A 269 14.40 -8.61 1.60
CA GLY A 269 13.73 -9.48 0.62
C GLY A 269 12.54 -10.26 1.15
N VAL A 270 12.07 -9.95 2.37
CA VAL A 270 10.96 -10.64 3.06
C VAL A 270 9.83 -9.70 3.51
N GLY A 271 9.86 -8.44 3.11
CA GLY A 271 8.80 -7.47 3.40
C GLY A 271 8.98 -6.64 4.67
N PRO A 272 7.99 -5.78 5.00
CA PRO A 272 8.07 -4.87 6.14
C PRO A 272 7.85 -5.62 7.46
N ASN A 273 8.52 -5.18 8.52
CA ASN A 273 8.48 -5.74 9.88
C ASN A 273 8.92 -7.22 9.98
N LEU A 274 9.61 -7.73 8.97
CA LEU A 274 10.11 -9.11 8.91
C LEU A 274 11.62 -9.10 8.69
N THR A 275 12.28 -10.16 9.15
CA THR A 275 13.72 -10.40 8.96
C THR A 275 13.95 -11.83 8.51
N ASN A 276 15.03 -12.09 7.78
CA ASN A 276 15.36 -13.44 7.29
C ASN A 276 15.67 -14.41 8.45
N GLU A 277 15.96 -13.88 9.65
CA GLU A 277 16.08 -14.70 10.86
C GLU A 277 14.77 -15.37 11.31
N GLY A 278 13.62 -14.90 10.82
CA GLY A 278 12.30 -15.50 11.08
C GLY A 278 11.91 -16.63 10.12
N THR A 279 12.78 -17.00 9.17
CA THR A 279 12.60 -18.19 8.33
C THR A 279 13.50 -19.31 8.83
N SER A 280 12.90 -20.28 9.53
CA SER A 280 13.60 -21.43 10.11
C SER A 280 12.92 -22.75 9.76
N VAL A 281 13.56 -23.89 10.00
CA VAL A 281 12.91 -25.19 9.78
C VAL A 281 13.18 -26.12 10.95
N SER A 282 12.11 -26.74 11.48
CA SER A 282 12.21 -27.81 12.46
C SER A 282 12.91 -29.02 11.83
N GLN A 283 13.96 -29.51 12.48
CA GLN A 283 14.57 -30.80 12.15
C GLN A 283 14.13 -31.83 13.19
N ALA A 284 13.72 -33.02 12.72
CA ALA A 284 13.54 -34.18 13.61
C ALA A 284 14.90 -34.74 14.05
N LEU A 285 14.95 -35.40 15.21
CA LEU A 285 16.15 -36.12 15.63
C LEU A 285 16.47 -37.27 14.65
N PRO A 286 17.76 -37.58 14.42
CA PRO A 286 18.16 -38.86 13.85
C PRO A 286 17.52 -40.01 14.64
N ASN A 287 17.07 -41.05 13.93
CA ASN A 287 16.20 -42.09 14.49
C ASN A 287 16.87 -42.80 15.68
N ASN A 288 16.51 -42.41 16.91
CA ASN A 288 17.06 -42.99 18.11
C ASN A 288 16.31 -44.30 18.41
N ALA A 289 16.96 -45.43 18.13
CA ALA A 289 16.39 -46.78 18.23
C ALA A 289 15.93 -47.20 19.65
N SER A 290 16.15 -46.34 20.66
CA SER A 290 15.68 -46.52 22.04
C SER A 290 14.34 -45.85 22.36
N LEU A 291 13.75 -45.07 21.45
CA LEU A 291 12.43 -44.45 21.62
C LEU A 291 11.32 -45.29 20.96
N PRO A 292 10.17 -45.51 21.62
CA PRO A 292 9.04 -46.20 21.00
C PRO A 292 8.57 -45.49 19.73
N THR A 293 8.36 -46.26 18.66
CA THR A 293 7.93 -45.78 17.32
C THR A 293 6.60 -45.02 17.31
N SER A 294 5.81 -45.08 18.38
CA SER A 294 4.56 -44.33 18.58
C SER A 294 4.73 -42.97 19.29
N GLN A 295 5.93 -42.62 19.76
CA GLN A 295 6.22 -41.32 20.40
C GLN A 295 7.52 -40.69 19.91
N GLN A 296 7.63 -40.45 18.60
CA GLN A 296 8.54 -39.42 18.10
C GLN A 296 8.04 -38.03 18.52
N ARG A 297 8.29 -37.65 19.78
CA ARG A 297 8.36 -36.24 20.16
C ARG A 297 9.55 -35.63 19.43
N THR A 298 9.30 -34.94 18.33
CA THR A 298 10.33 -34.23 17.58
C THR A 298 10.90 -33.11 18.47
N PHE A 299 12.13 -33.29 18.94
CA PHE A 299 12.92 -32.17 19.46
C PHE A 299 13.28 -31.28 18.27
N ASN A 300 12.41 -30.31 17.99
CA ASN A 300 12.55 -29.39 16.88
C ASN A 300 13.69 -28.42 17.17
N TYR A 301 14.81 -28.53 16.44
CA TYR A 301 15.78 -27.44 16.39
C TYR A 301 15.22 -26.28 15.57
N ASP A 302 15.18 -25.07 16.15
CA ASP A 302 14.91 -23.82 15.42
C ASP A 302 16.16 -23.45 14.60
N THR A 303 16.33 -24.09 13.44
CA THR A 303 17.52 -23.87 12.61
C THR A 303 17.37 -22.62 11.75
N ARG A 304 18.23 -21.63 12.01
CA ARG A 304 18.38 -20.42 11.20
C ARG A 304 19.50 -20.62 10.20
N PHE A 305 19.19 -20.65 8.92
CA PHE A 305 20.15 -20.91 7.84
C PHE A 305 19.87 -20.02 6.62
N ARG A 306 20.92 -19.69 5.86
CA ARG A 306 20.90 -18.79 4.68
C ARG A 306 20.54 -17.32 4.98
N ASN A 307 20.58 -16.88 6.24
CA ASN A 307 20.29 -15.51 6.71
C ASN A 307 21.19 -14.38 6.14
N GLY A 308 22.08 -14.65 5.18
CA GLY A 308 23.06 -13.69 4.64
C GLY A 308 22.80 -13.20 3.21
N GLU A 309 21.82 -13.78 2.50
CA GLU A 309 21.50 -13.35 1.14
C GLU A 309 20.43 -12.23 1.15
N MET A 310 20.61 -11.23 0.28
CA MET A 310 19.81 -10.01 0.20
C MET A 310 19.09 -9.93 -1.15
N MET A 311 17.96 -9.23 -1.20
CA MET A 311 17.27 -8.91 -2.45
C MET A 311 17.91 -7.68 -3.11
N TYR A 312 18.12 -7.75 -4.43
CA TYR A 312 18.64 -6.65 -5.24
C TYR A 312 17.58 -6.17 -6.23
N THR A 313 17.41 -4.85 -6.36
CA THR A 313 16.47 -4.26 -7.33
C THR A 313 17.12 -3.18 -8.17
N ALA A 314 16.80 -3.13 -9.45
CA ALA A 314 17.12 -2.04 -10.37
C ALA A 314 15.85 -1.61 -11.09
N ARG A 315 15.56 -0.31 -11.13
CA ARG A 315 14.49 0.27 -11.92
C ARG A 315 15.02 1.45 -12.71
N LEU A 316 14.70 1.50 -14.00
CA LEU A 316 14.98 2.63 -14.89
C LEU A 316 13.65 3.23 -15.36
N LEU A 317 13.59 4.54 -15.53
CA LEU A 317 12.41 5.27 -15.98
C LEU A 317 12.82 6.38 -16.96
N TYR A 318 12.22 6.41 -18.14
CA TYR A 318 12.44 7.45 -19.14
C TYR A 318 11.15 8.21 -19.47
N LYS A 319 11.19 9.54 -19.28
CA LYS A 319 10.09 10.46 -19.56
C LYS A 319 10.25 11.03 -20.98
N PHE A 320 9.44 10.54 -21.92
CA PHE A 320 9.39 11.05 -23.30
C PHE A 320 8.87 12.49 -23.34
N SER A 321 7.82 12.77 -22.55
CA SER A 321 7.20 14.09 -22.47
C SER A 321 6.65 14.34 -21.06
N GLY A 322 6.87 15.55 -20.54
CA GLY A 322 6.37 15.98 -19.24
C GLY A 322 6.86 15.14 -18.05
N ASN A 323 6.11 15.22 -16.94
CA ASN A 323 6.25 14.37 -15.78
C ASN A 323 4.86 13.81 -15.38
N PRO A 324 4.53 12.56 -15.74
CA PRO A 324 3.21 11.98 -15.44
C PRO A 324 2.97 11.70 -13.94
N GLY A 325 4.02 11.81 -13.10
CA GLY A 325 3.97 11.50 -11.67
C GLY A 325 3.57 10.05 -11.39
N TYR A 326 3.04 9.77 -10.18
CA TYR A 326 2.62 8.43 -9.76
C TYR A 326 1.11 8.22 -9.59
N GLY A 327 0.27 9.27 -9.65
CA GLY A 327 -1.19 9.07 -9.66
C GLY A 327 -1.65 8.29 -10.90
N GLN A 328 -2.74 7.53 -10.80
CA GLN A 328 -3.24 6.74 -11.93
C GLN A 328 -3.99 7.63 -12.94
N GLY A 329 -5.02 8.34 -12.48
CA GLY A 329 -5.79 9.31 -13.28
C GLY A 329 -5.03 10.59 -13.68
N ASP A 330 -5.57 11.30 -14.67
CA ASP A 330 -5.13 12.65 -15.07
C ASP A 330 -6.00 13.74 -14.41
N ILE A 331 -6.00 13.79 -13.07
CA ILE A 331 -6.84 14.75 -12.30
C ILE A 331 -6.50 16.20 -12.64
N LEU A 332 -5.25 16.48 -13.05
CA LEU A 332 -4.78 17.82 -13.40
C LEU A 332 -5.25 18.27 -14.80
N ASN A 333 -5.84 17.38 -15.60
CA ASN A 333 -6.28 17.63 -16.97
C ASN A 333 -5.13 18.15 -17.84
N SER A 334 -4.09 17.33 -17.98
CA SER A 334 -2.79 17.65 -18.58
C SER A 334 -2.94 18.20 -20.00
N ARG A 335 -2.53 19.45 -20.21
CA ARG A 335 -2.63 20.15 -21.51
C ARG A 335 -1.54 19.77 -22.51
N VAL A 336 -0.44 19.19 -22.02
CA VAL A 336 0.65 18.61 -22.81
C VAL A 336 0.68 17.11 -22.49
N PRO A 337 0.91 16.21 -23.47
CA PRO A 337 1.02 14.78 -23.18
C PRO A 337 2.10 14.51 -22.13
N GLN A 338 1.77 13.77 -21.08
CA GLN A 338 2.72 13.28 -20.08
C GLN A 338 2.93 11.79 -20.36
N VAL A 339 4.12 11.36 -20.77
CA VAL A 339 4.39 9.97 -21.17
C VAL A 339 5.74 9.51 -20.65
N ALA A 340 5.75 8.36 -19.97
CA ALA A 340 6.96 7.72 -19.50
C ALA A 340 6.87 6.19 -19.61
N ILE A 341 8.02 5.55 -19.86
CA ILE A 341 8.20 4.09 -19.80
C ILE A 341 9.20 3.76 -18.69
N GLY A 342 8.94 2.71 -17.93
CA GLY A 342 9.87 2.16 -16.96
C GLY A 342 10.17 0.68 -17.21
N ALA A 343 11.25 0.22 -16.61
CA ALA A 343 11.63 -1.19 -16.59
C ALA A 343 12.27 -1.53 -15.25
N GLY A 344 11.79 -2.60 -14.62
CA GLY A 344 12.26 -3.13 -13.35
C GLY A 344 12.95 -4.49 -13.49
N TYR A 345 13.95 -4.73 -12.66
CA TYR A 345 14.53 -6.04 -12.37
C TYR A 345 14.66 -6.22 -10.86
N ALA A 346 14.28 -7.40 -10.36
CA ALA A 346 14.44 -7.80 -8.97
C ALA A 346 15.04 -9.21 -8.90
N TYR A 347 16.12 -9.39 -8.15
CA TYR A 347 16.68 -10.69 -7.80
C TYR A 347 16.49 -10.92 -6.29
N ASN A 348 15.66 -11.89 -5.92
CA ASN A 348 15.40 -12.26 -4.55
C ASN A 348 15.78 -13.74 -4.31
N PRO A 349 17.02 -14.00 -3.85
CA PRO A 349 17.53 -15.36 -3.64
C PRO A 349 17.09 -16.00 -2.32
N ALA A 350 17.30 -17.32 -2.21
CA ALA A 350 17.10 -18.16 -1.02
C ALA A 350 15.80 -17.96 -0.22
N GLN A 351 14.70 -17.66 -0.91
CA GLN A 351 13.39 -17.57 -0.26
C GLN A 351 12.94 -18.94 0.23
N ASN A 352 12.85 -19.10 1.55
CA ASN A 352 12.60 -20.38 2.20
C ASN A 352 11.09 -20.66 2.31
N TYR A 353 10.61 -21.54 1.43
CA TYR A 353 9.24 -22.03 1.43
C TYR A 353 9.11 -23.50 1.84
N LEU A 354 10.12 -24.09 2.51
CA LEU A 354 10.07 -25.46 3.05
C LEU A 354 8.95 -25.67 4.09
N SER A 355 8.41 -24.59 4.65
CA SER A 355 7.35 -24.60 5.68
C SER A 355 5.94 -24.77 5.13
N SER A 356 5.70 -25.92 4.48
CA SER A 356 4.37 -26.50 4.32
C SER A 356 3.86 -27.11 5.64
N ILE A 357 2.95 -28.08 5.55
CA ILE A 357 2.38 -28.94 6.61
C ILE A 357 3.40 -29.66 7.52
N ARG A 358 4.68 -29.39 7.31
CA ARG A 358 5.85 -30.14 7.77
C ARG A 358 6.70 -29.41 8.82
N SER A 359 6.43 -28.13 9.08
CA SER A 359 7.16 -27.34 10.08
C SER A 359 6.25 -26.39 10.82
N ASP A 360 6.25 -26.52 12.14
CA ASP A 360 5.48 -25.75 13.12
C ASP A 360 5.89 -24.25 13.13
N ILE A 361 7.19 -23.96 13.00
CA ILE A 361 7.80 -22.76 13.61
C ILE A 361 8.13 -21.60 12.63
N VAL A 362 7.93 -21.72 11.30
CA VAL A 362 8.10 -20.53 10.43
C VAL A 362 7.07 -19.46 10.76
N SER A 363 7.55 -18.22 10.88
CA SER A 363 6.76 -17.00 11.01
C SER A 363 5.44 -17.09 10.24
N ARG A 364 4.32 -17.18 10.98
CA ARG A 364 2.98 -17.22 10.39
C ARG A 364 2.75 -15.98 9.51
N THR A 365 3.23 -14.83 9.97
CA THR A 365 3.20 -13.54 9.26
C THR A 365 3.86 -13.61 7.88
N TYR A 366 5.00 -14.30 7.74
CA TYR A 366 5.68 -14.49 6.45
C TYR A 366 4.80 -15.31 5.49
N ARG A 367 4.31 -16.47 5.93
CA ARG A 367 3.44 -17.35 5.12
C ARG A 367 2.11 -16.68 4.76
N GLN A 368 1.48 -15.99 5.70
CA GLN A 368 0.27 -15.19 5.45
C GLN A 368 0.52 -14.02 4.49
N GLY A 369 1.72 -13.41 4.52
CA GLY A 369 2.14 -12.41 3.54
C GLY A 369 2.23 -12.97 2.11
N ILE A 370 2.85 -14.14 1.96
CA ILE A 370 2.96 -14.87 0.69
C ILE A 370 1.58 -15.27 0.14
N THR A 371 0.74 -15.93 0.95
CA THR A 371 -0.64 -16.27 0.58
C THR A 371 -1.47 -15.03 0.26
N GLY A 372 -1.42 -14.01 1.11
CA GLY A 372 -2.20 -12.79 0.94
C GLY A 372 -1.85 -12.02 -0.32
N SER A 373 -0.65 -12.19 -0.87
CA SER A 373 -0.20 -11.67 -2.17
C SER A 373 -0.29 -12.69 -3.31
N ASN A 374 -1.16 -13.70 -3.17
CA ASN A 374 -1.50 -14.70 -4.20
C ASN A 374 -0.33 -15.59 -4.65
N ASN A 375 0.72 -15.68 -3.82
CA ASN A 375 1.89 -16.55 -4.03
C ASN A 375 1.82 -17.80 -3.11
N GLY A 376 0.67 -18.08 -2.48
CA GLY A 376 0.51 -19.15 -1.49
C GLY A 376 0.86 -20.55 -2.02
N ARG A 377 0.86 -20.74 -3.34
CA ARG A 377 1.23 -21.97 -4.03
C ARG A 377 2.71 -22.33 -3.88
N LEU A 378 3.58 -21.35 -3.62
CA LEU A 378 5.02 -21.59 -3.50
C LEU A 378 5.39 -22.30 -2.18
N LEU A 379 4.51 -22.22 -1.16
CA LEU A 379 4.68 -22.86 0.14
C LEU A 379 4.65 -24.40 0.01
N GLY A 380 5.73 -25.04 0.44
CA GLY A 380 6.04 -26.47 0.27
C GLY A 380 6.94 -26.79 -0.92
N GLY A 381 7.30 -25.80 -1.75
CA GLY A 381 8.07 -26.04 -2.97
C GLY A 381 9.59 -26.08 -2.80
N GLY A 382 10.09 -25.96 -1.56
CA GLY A 382 11.52 -25.90 -1.26
C GLY A 382 12.03 -24.47 -1.05
N ILE A 383 13.31 -24.25 -1.37
CA ILE A 383 13.98 -22.95 -1.34
C ILE A 383 14.05 -22.41 -2.77
N TYR A 384 13.70 -21.15 -2.98
CA TYR A 384 13.62 -20.54 -4.30
C TYR A 384 14.58 -19.36 -4.50
N ASP A 385 15.11 -19.27 -5.72
CA ASP A 385 15.72 -18.06 -6.26
C ASP A 385 14.77 -17.43 -7.30
N PHE A 386 14.37 -16.17 -7.05
CA PHE A 386 13.48 -15.42 -7.93
C PHE A 386 14.23 -14.36 -8.73
N GLN A 387 14.00 -14.32 -10.04
CA GLN A 387 14.37 -13.20 -10.90
C GLN A 387 13.09 -12.66 -11.54
N THR A 388 12.64 -11.47 -11.15
CA THR A 388 11.42 -10.83 -11.67
C THR A 388 11.79 -9.64 -12.54
N TYR A 389 11.22 -9.59 -13.74
CA TYR A 389 11.32 -8.51 -14.71
C TYR A 389 9.98 -7.79 -14.81
N GLU A 390 10.02 -6.47 -14.95
CA GLU A 390 8.85 -5.61 -15.14
C GLU A 390 9.12 -4.60 -16.27
N VAL A 391 8.07 -4.25 -17.01
CA VAL A 391 8.04 -3.08 -17.90
C VAL A 391 6.71 -2.37 -17.69
N ASP A 392 6.75 -1.06 -17.44
CA ASP A 392 5.57 -0.21 -17.27
C ASP A 392 5.49 0.94 -18.28
N LEU A 393 4.28 1.32 -18.62
CA LEU A 393 3.96 2.51 -19.42
C LEU A 393 2.92 3.34 -18.66
N ILE A 394 3.12 4.66 -18.64
CA ILE A 394 2.13 5.64 -18.22
C ILE A 394 1.99 6.73 -19.29
N ALA A 395 0.75 7.04 -19.68
CA ALA A 395 0.42 8.16 -20.54
C ALA A 395 -0.76 8.95 -19.98
N LYS A 396 -0.73 10.28 -20.04
CA LYS A 396 -1.81 11.18 -19.62
C LYS A 396 -1.98 12.37 -20.57
N TYR A 397 -3.21 12.69 -20.93
CA TYR A 397 -3.51 13.84 -21.79
C TYR A 397 -4.99 14.24 -21.74
N GLN A 398 -5.29 15.51 -21.51
CA GLN A 398 -6.64 16.09 -21.50
C GLN A 398 -7.66 15.30 -20.65
N GLY A 399 -7.24 14.83 -19.48
CA GLY A 399 -8.06 14.04 -18.57
C GLY A 399 -8.10 12.54 -18.91
N TRP A 400 -7.55 12.10 -20.04
CA TRP A 400 -7.28 10.68 -20.30
C TRP A 400 -6.04 10.23 -19.53
N SER A 401 -6.07 8.98 -19.08
CA SER A 401 -4.93 8.25 -18.54
C SER A 401 -4.89 6.82 -19.08
N LEU A 402 -3.69 6.30 -19.31
CA LEU A 402 -3.40 4.91 -19.66
C LEU A 402 -2.23 4.47 -18.79
N GLN A 403 -2.38 3.36 -18.07
CA GLN A 403 -1.29 2.67 -17.37
C GLN A 403 -1.30 1.19 -17.74
N SER A 404 -0.15 0.61 -17.98
CA SER A 404 0.01 -0.84 -18.18
C SER A 404 1.33 -1.31 -17.59
N GLU A 405 1.35 -2.51 -17.02
CA GLU A 405 2.56 -3.16 -16.53
C GLU A 405 2.55 -4.62 -16.99
N GLY A 406 3.70 -5.12 -17.44
CA GLY A 406 3.92 -6.52 -17.79
C GLY A 406 5.04 -7.10 -16.94
N TYR A 407 4.89 -8.35 -16.50
CA TYR A 407 5.78 -9.02 -15.57
C TYR A 407 6.16 -10.42 -16.05
N TYR A 408 7.37 -10.83 -15.75
CA TYR A 408 7.85 -12.20 -15.92
C TYR A 408 8.77 -12.58 -14.76
N ARG A 409 8.54 -13.73 -14.12
CA ARG A 409 9.30 -14.21 -12.95
C ARG A 409 9.86 -15.59 -13.22
N HIS A 410 11.20 -15.69 -13.21
CA HIS A 410 11.86 -16.98 -13.03
C HIS A 410 11.71 -17.47 -11.60
N GLN A 411 11.35 -18.74 -11.42
CA GLN A 411 11.11 -19.39 -10.14
C GLN A 411 12.00 -20.63 -10.05
N ARG A 412 13.28 -20.45 -9.70
CA ARG A 412 14.23 -21.58 -9.64
C ARG A 412 14.21 -22.20 -8.26
N VAL A 413 13.78 -23.45 -8.15
CA VAL A 413 14.04 -24.26 -6.94
C VAL A 413 15.55 -24.44 -6.82
N ARG A 414 16.13 -23.94 -5.72
CA ARG A 414 17.54 -24.12 -5.35
C ARG A 414 17.73 -25.50 -4.74
N ASN A 415 17.00 -25.78 -3.65
CA ASN A 415 16.95 -27.06 -2.95
C ASN A 415 15.48 -27.43 -2.68
N THR A 416 15.07 -28.68 -2.92
CA THR A 416 13.75 -29.18 -2.50
C THR A 416 13.69 -29.44 -1.00
N ASP A 417 14.81 -29.87 -0.42
CA ASP A 417 14.97 -30.26 0.98
C ASP A 417 16.38 -29.85 1.42
N ASP A 418 16.52 -29.07 2.51
CA ASP A 418 17.81 -28.53 2.96
C ASP A 418 18.32 -29.26 4.23
N GLY A 419 18.25 -30.59 4.21
CA GLY A 419 18.50 -31.43 5.39
C GLY A 419 17.37 -31.40 6.44
N SER A 420 16.28 -30.67 6.17
CA SER A 420 15.08 -30.67 7.00
C SER A 420 14.28 -31.96 6.84
N ILE A 421 14.02 -32.67 7.95
CA ILE A 421 13.12 -33.82 7.96
C ILE A 421 11.69 -33.32 8.18
N PRO A 422 10.71 -33.66 7.31
CA PRO A 422 9.32 -33.32 7.52
C PRO A 422 8.78 -33.76 8.89
N PHE A 423 8.03 -32.88 9.57
CA PHE A 423 7.17 -33.30 10.68
C PHE A 423 6.26 -34.43 10.20
N THR A 424 6.38 -35.58 10.85
CA THR A 424 5.64 -36.79 10.51
C THR A 424 4.59 -37.04 11.59
N PRO A 425 3.36 -36.53 11.44
CA PRO A 425 2.24 -37.03 12.24
C PRO A 425 2.06 -38.53 11.89
N ALA A 426 1.60 -39.33 12.87
CA ALA A 426 1.47 -40.78 12.69
C ALA A 426 0.44 -41.21 11.62
N THR A 427 -0.31 -40.27 11.06
CA THR A 427 -1.12 -40.44 9.86
C THR A 427 -0.28 -40.08 8.62
N ALA A 428 -0.13 -41.04 7.70
CA ALA A 428 0.62 -40.84 6.46
C ALA A 428 -0.01 -39.71 5.62
N VAL A 429 0.58 -38.52 5.72
CA VAL A 429 0.32 -37.40 4.81
C VAL A 429 0.65 -37.89 3.40
N VAL A 430 -0.37 -38.00 2.55
CA VAL A 430 -0.19 -38.49 1.17
C VAL A 430 0.53 -37.42 0.35
N LEU A 431 1.86 -37.48 0.38
CA LEU A 431 2.73 -36.79 -0.57
C LEU A 431 2.37 -37.25 -1.99
N GLY A 432 1.74 -36.37 -2.75
CA GLY A 432 1.70 -36.52 -4.20
C GLY A 432 3.11 -36.40 -4.80
N PRO A 433 3.33 -36.81 -6.05
CA PRO A 433 4.64 -36.73 -6.69
C PRO A 433 5.15 -35.28 -6.76
N PRO A 434 6.47 -35.06 -6.95
CA PRO A 434 7.07 -33.73 -7.05
C PRO A 434 6.31 -32.81 -8.03
N VAL A 435 6.23 -31.52 -7.68
CA VAL A 435 5.52 -30.49 -8.45
C VAL A 435 6.53 -29.52 -9.03
N ASP A 436 6.54 -29.38 -10.35
CA ASP A 436 7.28 -28.34 -11.06
C ASP A 436 6.30 -27.25 -11.52
N LEU A 437 6.47 -26.05 -10.98
CA LEU A 437 5.64 -24.89 -11.31
C LEU A 437 6.09 -24.17 -12.60
N GLY A 438 7.35 -24.34 -13.00
CA GLY A 438 7.94 -23.51 -14.05
C GLY A 438 7.98 -22.04 -13.65
N GLN A 439 7.72 -21.15 -14.60
CA GLN A 439 7.85 -19.70 -14.42
C GLN A 439 6.48 -19.06 -14.13
N ALA A 440 6.43 -17.77 -13.84
CA ALA A 440 5.17 -17.03 -13.75
C ALA A 440 5.21 -15.79 -14.65
N TRP A 441 4.08 -15.39 -15.22
CA TRP A 441 3.96 -14.16 -15.99
C TRP A 441 2.59 -13.51 -15.77
N GLY A 442 2.50 -12.22 -16.08
CA GLY A 442 1.24 -11.52 -16.03
C GLY A 442 1.34 -10.13 -16.60
N TRP A 443 0.20 -9.51 -16.88
CA TRP A 443 0.14 -8.13 -17.33
C TRP A 443 -1.20 -7.52 -16.97
N TYR A 444 -1.27 -6.20 -17.01
CA TYR A 444 -2.56 -5.51 -17.02
C TYR A 444 -2.51 -4.23 -17.84
N VAL A 445 -3.70 -3.74 -18.18
CA VAL A 445 -3.93 -2.40 -18.72
C VAL A 445 -5.08 -1.73 -17.98
N GLN A 446 -4.96 -0.44 -17.74
CA GLN A 446 -5.96 0.42 -17.13
C GLN A 446 -6.09 1.72 -17.95
N VAL A 447 -7.32 2.08 -18.30
CA VAL A 447 -7.66 3.31 -19.01
C VAL A 447 -8.63 4.11 -18.16
N GLY A 448 -8.31 5.39 -17.93
CA GLY A 448 -9.14 6.32 -17.17
C GLY A 448 -9.46 7.58 -17.97
N LYS A 449 -10.62 8.18 -17.69
CA LYS A 449 -11.04 9.47 -18.25
C LYS A 449 -11.76 10.30 -17.20
N TYR A 450 -11.22 11.48 -16.91
CA TYR A 450 -11.99 12.55 -16.27
C TYR A 450 -13.03 13.11 -17.26
N ILE A 451 -14.28 12.67 -17.11
CA ILE A 451 -15.43 13.14 -17.88
C ILE A 451 -15.81 14.55 -17.42
N ILE A 452 -15.79 14.79 -16.12
CA ILE A 452 -15.85 16.15 -15.54
C ILE A 452 -14.44 16.45 -15.00
N PRO A 453 -13.68 17.40 -15.60
CA PRO A 453 -12.31 17.69 -15.21
C PRO A 453 -12.15 17.89 -13.70
N ARG A 454 -11.13 17.24 -13.13
CA ARG A 454 -10.84 17.18 -11.68
C ARG A 454 -11.89 16.50 -10.79
N LYS A 455 -13.15 16.34 -11.23
CA LYS A 455 -14.27 15.89 -10.40
C LYS A 455 -14.62 14.43 -10.62
N LEU A 456 -15.02 14.04 -11.84
CA LEU A 456 -15.57 12.70 -12.13
C LEU A 456 -14.67 11.95 -13.11
N GLU A 457 -14.09 10.86 -12.64
CA GLU A 457 -13.30 9.89 -13.41
C GLU A 457 -14.13 8.62 -13.66
N LEU A 458 -14.15 8.15 -14.90
CA LEU A 458 -14.53 6.78 -15.28
C LEU A 458 -13.25 6.03 -15.63
N ALA A 459 -13.04 4.85 -15.06
CA ALA A 459 -11.90 4.00 -15.39
C ALA A 459 -12.31 2.55 -15.63
N VAL A 460 -11.59 1.86 -16.51
CA VAL A 460 -11.70 0.43 -16.77
C VAL A 460 -10.32 -0.21 -16.74
N ARG A 461 -10.23 -1.46 -16.31
CA ARG A 461 -8.99 -2.23 -16.26
C ARG A 461 -9.22 -3.70 -16.57
N TYR A 462 -8.18 -4.34 -17.10
CA TYR A 462 -8.14 -5.79 -17.29
C TYR A 462 -6.72 -6.30 -17.02
N GLY A 463 -6.61 -7.40 -16.29
CA GLY A 463 -5.35 -8.05 -15.98
C GLY A 463 -5.42 -9.58 -16.11
N VAL A 464 -4.29 -10.18 -16.44
CA VAL A 464 -4.10 -11.63 -16.58
C VAL A 464 -2.85 -12.03 -15.80
N LEU A 465 -2.91 -13.15 -15.09
CA LEU A 465 -1.82 -13.74 -14.33
C LEU A 465 -1.80 -15.25 -14.57
N ASP A 466 -0.70 -15.74 -15.14
CA ASP A 466 -0.31 -17.16 -15.10
C ASP A 466 0.72 -17.31 -13.97
N PRO A 467 0.35 -17.91 -12.84
CA PRO A 467 1.25 -18.09 -11.71
C PRO A 467 2.29 -19.22 -11.91
N SER A 468 2.18 -20.03 -12.98
CA SER A 468 2.86 -21.32 -13.06
C SER A 468 2.79 -21.98 -14.45
N THR A 469 3.69 -21.61 -15.37
CA THR A 469 3.71 -22.04 -16.80
C THR A 469 3.78 -23.56 -17.07
N LYS A 470 3.97 -24.40 -16.05
CA LYS A 470 3.97 -25.88 -16.15
C LYS A 470 2.73 -26.55 -15.54
N GLN A 471 1.82 -25.77 -14.97
CA GLN A 471 0.53 -26.26 -14.47
C GLN A 471 -0.57 -25.93 -15.49
N LYS A 472 -1.81 -26.35 -15.20
CA LYS A 472 -2.96 -26.18 -16.10
C LYS A 472 -4.17 -25.73 -15.30
N ASP A 473 -5.09 -25.08 -16.01
CA ASP A 473 -6.41 -24.67 -15.50
C ASP A 473 -6.33 -23.77 -14.27
N ASP A 474 -5.23 -23.01 -14.17
CA ASP A 474 -4.79 -22.27 -13.00
C ASP A 474 -4.62 -20.76 -13.23
N LEU A 475 -4.96 -20.32 -14.45
CA LEU A 475 -4.90 -18.94 -14.93
C LEU A 475 -5.85 -18.03 -14.13
N THR A 476 -5.39 -16.83 -13.83
CA THR A 476 -6.18 -15.77 -13.19
C THR A 476 -6.48 -14.65 -14.18
N LYS A 477 -7.73 -14.15 -14.18
CA LYS A 477 -8.18 -12.98 -14.95
C LYS A 477 -8.97 -12.05 -14.04
N GLU A 478 -8.73 -10.75 -14.13
CA GLU A 478 -9.50 -9.75 -13.37
C GLU A 478 -9.89 -8.58 -14.28
N PHE A 479 -11.20 -8.38 -14.45
CA PHE A 479 -11.77 -7.18 -15.07
C PHE A 479 -12.26 -6.24 -13.98
N GLY A 480 -12.15 -4.93 -14.21
CA GLY A 480 -12.75 -3.94 -13.32
C GLY A 480 -13.23 -2.68 -14.03
N ALA A 481 -14.30 -2.08 -13.52
CA ALA A 481 -14.80 -0.77 -13.91
C ALA A 481 -15.07 0.09 -12.67
N ALA A 482 -14.67 1.36 -12.69
CA ALA A 482 -14.77 2.28 -11.55
C ALA A 482 -15.29 3.66 -11.96
N LEU A 483 -16.09 4.25 -11.07
CA LEU A 483 -16.44 5.66 -11.04
C LEU A 483 -15.82 6.28 -9.80
N SER A 484 -15.00 7.32 -9.97
CA SER A 484 -14.46 8.09 -8.85
C SER A 484 -14.90 9.55 -8.92
N TYR A 485 -15.47 10.03 -7.82
CA TYR A 485 -15.88 11.42 -7.64
C TYR A 485 -15.02 12.11 -6.58
N SER A 486 -14.43 13.25 -6.93
CA SER A 486 -13.53 14.05 -6.10
C SER A 486 -14.21 15.36 -5.69
N PHE A 487 -14.62 15.47 -4.42
CA PHE A 487 -15.52 16.52 -3.95
C PHE A 487 -14.91 17.93 -4.07
N ASP A 488 -13.63 18.08 -3.74
CA ASP A 488 -12.86 19.33 -3.82
C ASP A 488 -12.12 19.51 -5.16
N GLY A 489 -12.02 18.46 -5.98
CA GLY A 489 -11.20 18.47 -7.21
C GLY A 489 -9.72 18.15 -6.97
N THR A 490 -9.42 17.45 -5.88
CA THR A 490 -8.11 16.90 -5.49
C THR A 490 -8.26 15.44 -5.06
N TYR A 491 -7.18 14.81 -4.57
CA TYR A 491 -7.25 13.46 -4.00
C TYR A 491 -7.70 13.41 -2.53
N ASN A 492 -7.97 14.57 -1.92
CA ASN A 492 -8.17 14.71 -0.47
C ASN A 492 -9.55 14.20 -0.01
N ASN A 493 -10.62 14.44 -0.78
CA ASN A 493 -11.96 13.96 -0.44
C ASN A 493 -12.58 13.26 -1.66
N ARG A 494 -12.71 11.93 -1.60
CA ARG A 494 -13.15 11.11 -2.73
C ARG A 494 -14.16 10.04 -2.35
N LEU A 495 -15.11 9.81 -3.25
CA LEU A 495 -15.93 8.60 -3.31
C LEU A 495 -15.44 7.76 -4.51
N ILE A 496 -15.27 6.47 -4.31
CA ILE A 496 -14.94 5.48 -5.35
C ILE A 496 -16.03 4.41 -5.30
N VAL A 497 -16.64 4.13 -6.44
CA VAL A 497 -17.52 2.98 -6.63
C VAL A 497 -16.91 2.13 -7.74
N ASP A 498 -16.55 0.88 -7.44
CA ASP A 498 -16.00 -0.03 -8.43
C ASP A 498 -16.70 -1.40 -8.42
N TYR A 499 -16.72 -2.00 -9.60
CA TYR A 499 -17.09 -3.39 -9.85
C TYR A 499 -15.83 -4.14 -10.31
N SER A 500 -15.62 -5.33 -9.75
CA SER A 500 -14.57 -6.27 -10.16
C SER A 500 -15.19 -7.63 -10.51
N HIS A 501 -14.77 -8.21 -11.63
CA HIS A 501 -15.04 -9.61 -11.98
C HIS A 501 -13.72 -10.36 -11.98
N LEU A 502 -13.56 -11.26 -11.01
CA LEU A 502 -12.35 -12.05 -10.81
C LEU A 502 -12.64 -13.52 -11.15
N THR A 503 -11.78 -14.09 -12.00
CA THR A 503 -11.80 -15.49 -12.41
C THR A 503 -10.48 -16.12 -11.99
N LEU A 504 -10.52 -17.09 -11.08
CA LEU A 504 -9.37 -17.88 -10.62
C LEU A 504 -9.58 -19.33 -11.06
N GLY A 505 -8.93 -19.79 -12.14
CA GLY A 505 -8.92 -21.22 -12.47
C GLY A 505 -8.41 -22.01 -11.28
N SER A 506 -9.15 -23.01 -10.78
CA SER A 506 -8.82 -23.75 -9.54
C SER A 506 -7.78 -24.85 -9.70
N GLY A 507 -7.38 -25.14 -10.94
CA GLY A 507 -6.45 -26.21 -11.29
C GLY A 507 -5.00 -25.93 -10.91
N GLY A 508 -4.13 -26.85 -11.32
CA GLY A 508 -2.70 -26.81 -11.05
C GLY A 508 -2.34 -27.26 -9.64
N ARG A 509 -1.29 -28.08 -9.55
CA ARG A 509 -0.85 -28.66 -8.28
C ARG A 509 -0.10 -27.60 -7.45
N ALA A 510 -0.31 -27.63 -6.14
CA ALA A 510 0.57 -26.99 -5.19
C ALA A 510 1.48 -28.06 -4.56
N PRO A 511 2.79 -27.78 -4.35
CA PRO A 511 3.64 -28.61 -3.52
C PRO A 511 2.99 -28.90 -2.17
N ASP A 512 3.15 -30.12 -1.67
CA ASP A 512 2.59 -30.57 -0.38
C ASP A 512 1.06 -30.45 -0.19
N ARG A 513 0.27 -30.35 -1.26
CA ARG A 513 -1.20 -30.33 -1.18
C ARG A 513 -1.84 -31.33 -2.12
N PHE A 514 -2.09 -32.53 -1.61
CA PHE A 514 -2.66 -33.65 -2.35
C PHE A 514 -3.64 -34.45 -1.44
N PRO A 515 -4.72 -35.05 -1.97
CA PRO A 515 -5.22 -34.98 -3.35
C PRO A 515 -6.36 -33.95 -3.51
N PHE A 516 -6.04 -32.67 -3.70
CA PHE A 516 -7.07 -31.69 -4.08
C PHE A 516 -7.56 -31.91 -5.52
N GLU A 517 -6.73 -32.50 -6.37
CA GLU A 517 -7.00 -32.80 -7.78
C GLU A 517 -8.16 -33.79 -7.99
N SER A 518 -8.50 -34.61 -6.99
CA SER A 518 -9.61 -35.56 -7.04
C SER A 518 -10.95 -34.99 -6.55
N LEU A 519 -11.02 -33.71 -6.19
CA LEU A 519 -12.27 -33.07 -5.79
C LEU A 519 -13.15 -32.76 -7.01
N PRO A 520 -14.46 -33.05 -6.98
CA PRO A 520 -15.38 -32.66 -8.04
C PRO A 520 -15.33 -31.15 -8.31
N GLY A 521 -15.10 -30.77 -9.57
CA GLY A 521 -14.96 -29.37 -9.99
C GLY A 521 -13.52 -28.83 -10.00
N PHE A 522 -12.50 -29.62 -9.61
CA PHE A 522 -11.11 -29.19 -9.76
C PHE A 522 -10.77 -28.86 -11.22
N GLY A 523 -10.07 -27.75 -11.46
CA GLY A 523 -9.81 -27.21 -12.80
C GLY A 523 -10.93 -26.31 -13.34
N GLN A 524 -12.05 -26.13 -12.64
CA GLN A 524 -13.04 -25.10 -12.97
C GLN A 524 -12.61 -23.72 -12.47
N ASP A 525 -13.14 -22.67 -13.10
CA ASP A 525 -12.96 -21.29 -12.65
C ASP A 525 -13.76 -21.00 -11.37
N LEU A 526 -13.07 -20.53 -10.33
CA LEU A 526 -13.68 -19.85 -9.18
C LEU A 526 -13.99 -18.42 -9.61
N ILE A 527 -15.25 -18.00 -9.54
CA ILE A 527 -15.70 -16.68 -10.00
C ILE A 527 -16.17 -15.86 -8.80
N GLU A 528 -15.58 -14.69 -8.59
CA GLU A 528 -16.05 -13.65 -7.67
C GLU A 528 -16.53 -12.43 -8.47
N ASN A 529 -17.73 -11.94 -8.18
CA ASN A 529 -18.19 -10.62 -8.59
C ASN A 529 -18.25 -9.73 -7.36
N ARG A 530 -17.49 -8.63 -7.35
CA ARG A 530 -17.38 -7.73 -6.20
C ARG A 530 -17.80 -6.32 -6.57
N ILE A 531 -18.59 -5.68 -5.71
CA ILE A 531 -18.89 -4.25 -5.75
C ILE A 531 -18.31 -3.60 -4.49
N ASN A 532 -17.51 -2.57 -4.67
CA ASN A 532 -16.97 -1.73 -3.61
C ASN A 532 -17.60 -0.33 -3.65
N VAL A 533 -17.93 0.21 -2.47
CA VAL A 533 -18.24 1.63 -2.27
C VAL A 533 -17.29 2.15 -1.19
N GLN A 534 -16.29 2.92 -1.59
CA GLN A 534 -15.24 3.43 -0.70
C GLN A 534 -15.28 4.96 -0.61
N TYR A 535 -15.45 5.47 0.60
CA TYR A 535 -15.12 6.85 0.92
C TYR A 535 -13.66 6.94 1.35
N GLN A 536 -12.94 7.92 0.82
CA GLN A 536 -11.56 8.23 1.16
C GLN A 536 -11.45 9.67 1.63
N PHE A 537 -10.91 9.82 2.84
CA PHE A 537 -10.44 11.08 3.40
C PHE A 537 -8.90 11.07 3.43
N TYR A 538 -8.27 12.11 2.91
CA TYR A 538 -6.83 12.28 2.91
C TYR A 538 -6.47 13.74 3.21
N PHE A 539 -5.68 13.92 4.26
CA PHE A 539 -5.21 15.19 4.80
C PHE A 539 -3.67 15.20 4.66
#